data_AF-A0A8H5S540-F1
#
_entry.id   AF-A0A8H5S540-F1
#
_cell.length_a   1.000
_cell.length_b   1.000
_cell.length_c   1.000
_cell.angle_alpha   90.00
_cell.angle_beta   90.00
_cell.angle_gamma   90.00
#
_symmetry.space_group_name_H-M   'P 1'
#
loop_
_entity.id
_entity.type
_entity.pdbx_description
1 polymer ?
#
loop_
_entity_poly.entity_id
_entity_poly.type
_entity_poly.pdbx_seq_one_letter_code
_entity_poly.pdbx_strand_id
1 'polypeptide(L)'
;MSTSLVWNNQNGALTINRDNLRDLYAQSLQNYIPSVCFQVEAHCDVHHMINVAMSADITPGGQPNLSEAPGETVLSYNYSNQGHDGAGINDNMGSLTVGTNYNMTVQFTNASGAANVIITQHLVINYDTRMREIESSGNPVDKTIVDTYTLTVDESGILSAVVNTMSTDNSTAPEEGFQNFFMGSDGFIGALQSGGDSFLSTGGLNIPLSNKAIYSFPSGQTSTFSSVRFSDNQDLVASVA
;
A
#
# COMPACT_ATOMS: atom_id res chain seq x y z
N MET A 1 32.21 59.49 -0.48
CA MET A 1 32.19 58.10 0.02
C MET A 1 31.09 57.39 -0.74
N SER A 2 31.45 56.45 -1.62
CA SER A 2 30.51 55.64 -2.38
C SER A 2 30.14 54.44 -1.50
N THR A 3 28.89 54.39 -1.05
CA THR A 3 28.32 53.20 -0.40
C THR A 3 27.99 52.18 -1.47
N SER A 4 28.72 51.07 -1.49
CA SER A 4 28.39 49.91 -2.31
C SER A 4 27.08 49.30 -1.81
N LEU A 5 26.10 49.15 -2.70
CA LEU A 5 24.93 48.30 -2.47
C LEU A 5 25.39 46.84 -2.53
N VAL A 6 25.36 46.17 -1.37
CA VAL A 6 25.51 44.72 -1.28
C VAL A 6 24.16 44.12 -1.68
N TRP A 7 24.15 43.33 -2.74
CA TRP A 7 23.01 42.49 -3.09
C TRP A 7 22.94 41.35 -2.06
N ASN A 8 21.94 41.37 -1.17
CA ASN A 8 21.59 40.19 -0.39
C ASN A 8 20.78 39.25 -1.29
N ASN A 9 21.21 38.00 -1.44
CA ASN A 9 20.48 36.91 -2.10
C ASN A 9 19.00 36.94 -1.66
N GLN A 10 18.10 37.32 -2.56
CA GLN A 10 16.68 37.15 -2.32
C GLN A 10 16.35 35.67 -2.56
N ASN A 11 16.47 34.86 -1.52
CA ASN A 11 16.06 33.45 -1.52
C ASN A 11 14.54 33.38 -1.63
N GLY A 12 14.02 33.14 -2.85
CA GLY A 12 12.61 32.83 -3.07
C GLY A 12 12.30 31.39 -2.64
N ALA A 13 11.06 31.14 -2.22
CA ALA A 13 10.56 29.79 -1.99
C ALA A 13 9.23 29.62 -2.71
N LEU A 14 9.07 28.52 -3.44
CA LEU A 14 7.77 28.09 -3.97
C LEU A 14 7.28 26.90 -3.16
N THR A 15 5.98 26.90 -2.87
CA THR A 15 5.39 25.90 -1.99
C THR A 15 4.21 25.23 -2.68
N ILE A 16 4.19 23.91 -2.71
CA ILE A 16 2.99 23.12 -3.01
C ILE A 16 2.34 22.79 -1.68
N ASN A 17 1.07 23.20 -1.56
CA ASN A 17 0.29 22.92 -0.37
C ASN A 17 0.17 21.41 -0.14
N ARG A 18 0.32 21.02 1.12
CA ARG A 18 0.22 19.63 1.59
C ARG A 18 -1.03 18.90 1.09
N ASP A 19 -2.19 19.53 1.22
CA ASP A 19 -3.47 18.89 0.90
C ASP A 19 -3.60 18.69 -0.62
N ASN A 20 -3.12 19.64 -1.43
CA ASN A 20 -3.06 19.46 -2.89
C ASN A 20 -2.17 18.28 -3.30
N LEU A 21 -1.01 18.12 -2.64
CA LEU A 21 -0.11 16.99 -2.91
C LEU A 21 -0.74 15.67 -2.45
N ARG A 22 -1.34 15.64 -1.26
CA ARG A 22 -2.11 14.50 -0.73
C ARG A 22 -3.21 14.07 -1.71
N ASP A 23 -4.00 15.01 -2.19
CA ASP A 23 -5.14 14.74 -3.09
C ASP A 23 -4.66 14.22 -4.45
N LEU A 24 -3.48 14.66 -4.93
CA LEU A 24 -2.83 14.09 -6.11
C LEU A 24 -2.50 12.60 -5.92
N TYR A 25 -1.94 12.23 -4.75
CA TYR A 25 -1.68 10.83 -4.42
C TYR A 25 -2.99 10.04 -4.31
N ALA A 26 -4.00 10.56 -3.59
CA ALA A 26 -5.30 9.91 -3.46
C ALA A 26 -5.96 9.62 -4.83
N GLN A 27 -5.92 10.60 -5.75
CA GLN A 27 -6.43 10.43 -7.12
C GLN A 27 -5.63 9.40 -7.92
N SER A 28 -4.30 9.41 -7.79
CA SER A 28 -3.44 8.46 -8.50
C SER A 28 -3.64 7.02 -8.01
N LEU A 29 -4.02 6.86 -6.74
CA LEU A 29 -4.25 5.57 -6.11
C LEU A 29 -5.68 5.02 -6.31
N GLN A 30 -6.64 5.85 -6.75
CA GLN A 30 -8.06 5.50 -6.77
C GLN A 30 -8.38 4.21 -7.55
N ASN A 31 -7.70 3.96 -8.67
CA ASN A 31 -7.91 2.76 -9.48
C ASN A 31 -7.08 1.56 -9.01
N TYR A 32 -5.98 1.82 -8.33
CA TYR A 32 -5.08 0.78 -7.82
C TYR A 32 -5.67 0.10 -6.59
N ILE A 33 -6.15 0.92 -5.64
CA ILE A 33 -6.53 0.46 -4.31
C ILE A 33 -7.59 -0.67 -4.32
N PRO A 34 -8.67 -0.61 -5.14
CA PRO A 34 -9.62 -1.72 -5.21
C PRO A 34 -9.03 -3.02 -5.74
N SER A 35 -7.96 -2.97 -6.55
CA SER A 35 -7.31 -4.17 -7.10
C SER A 35 -6.53 -4.99 -6.08
N VAL A 36 -6.17 -4.39 -4.95
CA VAL A 36 -5.41 -5.02 -3.85
C VAL A 36 -6.23 -5.20 -2.58
N CYS A 37 -7.46 -4.67 -2.55
CA CYS A 37 -8.45 -4.95 -1.52
C CYS A 37 -9.27 -6.17 -1.94
N PHE A 38 -8.86 -7.36 -1.47
CA PHE A 38 -9.50 -8.61 -1.84
C PHE A 38 -10.73 -8.91 -1.00
N GLN A 39 -11.83 -9.32 -1.61
CA GLN A 39 -12.96 -9.96 -0.95
C GLN A 39 -12.68 -11.46 -0.85
N VAL A 40 -13.05 -12.07 0.26
CA VAL A 40 -12.87 -13.49 0.54
C VAL A 40 -14.20 -14.14 0.87
N GLU A 41 -14.47 -15.26 0.24
CA GLU A 41 -15.62 -16.11 0.52
C GLU A 41 -15.11 -17.50 0.91
N ALA A 42 -15.69 -18.06 1.97
CA ALA A 42 -15.39 -19.40 2.44
C ALA A 42 -16.54 -20.33 2.05
N HIS A 43 -16.20 -21.56 1.67
CA HIS A 43 -17.16 -22.61 1.34
C HIS A 43 -16.78 -23.89 2.06
N CYS A 44 -17.77 -24.53 2.70
CA CYS A 44 -17.62 -25.73 3.50
C CYS A 44 -18.80 -26.68 3.22
N ASP A 45 -18.60 -27.61 2.29
CA ASP A 45 -19.65 -28.51 1.81
C ASP A 45 -19.51 -29.93 2.37
N VAL A 46 -20.64 -30.58 2.65
CA VAL A 46 -20.68 -32.01 3.01
C VAL A 46 -21.07 -32.86 1.82
N HIS A 47 -20.16 -33.70 1.37
CA HIS A 47 -20.42 -34.74 0.39
C HIS A 47 -20.66 -36.09 1.07
N HIS A 48 -21.68 -36.80 0.60
CA HIS A 48 -21.96 -38.20 0.95
C HIS A 48 -22.05 -38.42 2.48
N MET A 49 -22.60 -37.43 3.20
CA MET A 49 -22.87 -37.43 4.66
C MET A 49 -21.65 -37.49 5.60
N ILE A 50 -20.42 -37.66 5.09
CA ILE A 50 -19.21 -37.80 5.94
C ILE A 50 -17.97 -37.04 5.47
N ASN A 51 -17.91 -36.65 4.19
CA ASN A 51 -16.75 -35.98 3.62
C ASN A 51 -17.01 -34.48 3.61
N VAL A 52 -16.15 -33.71 4.27
CA VAL A 52 -16.21 -32.24 4.20
C VAL A 52 -15.21 -31.80 3.14
N ALA A 53 -15.66 -31.02 2.16
CA ALA A 53 -14.81 -30.32 1.22
C ALA A 53 -14.83 -28.83 1.61
N MET A 54 -13.66 -28.18 1.58
CA MET A 54 -13.60 -26.74 1.79
C MET A 54 -12.86 -26.08 0.64
N SER A 55 -13.30 -24.89 0.29
CA SER A 55 -12.68 -24.02 -0.71
C SER A 55 -12.86 -22.57 -0.32
N ALA A 56 -12.08 -21.69 -0.93
CA ALA A 56 -12.27 -20.26 -0.79
C ALA A 56 -12.10 -19.57 -2.13
N ASP A 57 -12.90 -18.55 -2.32
CA ASP A 57 -12.80 -17.63 -3.46
C ASP A 57 -12.19 -16.31 -2.99
N ILE A 58 -11.24 -15.81 -3.76
CA ILE A 58 -10.59 -14.51 -3.52
C ILE A 58 -10.76 -13.67 -4.76
N THR A 59 -11.40 -12.52 -4.61
CA THR A 59 -11.67 -11.61 -5.73
C THR A 59 -11.28 -10.19 -5.39
N PRO A 60 -10.64 -9.43 -6.29
CA PRO A 60 -10.37 -8.01 -6.06
C PRO A 60 -11.67 -7.18 -6.13
N GLY A 61 -11.65 -5.96 -5.57
CA GLY A 61 -12.76 -5.00 -5.70
C GLY A 61 -13.27 -4.43 -4.37
N GLY A 62 -12.67 -4.81 -3.25
CA GLY A 62 -12.94 -4.23 -1.94
C GLY A 62 -12.77 -2.71 -1.92
N GLN A 63 -13.58 -2.04 -1.10
CA GLN A 63 -13.52 -0.59 -0.93
C GLN A 63 -12.97 -0.27 0.46
N PRO A 64 -11.72 0.22 0.58
CA PRO A 64 -11.15 0.57 1.88
C PRO A 64 -11.80 1.80 2.47
N ASN A 65 -11.69 1.90 3.79
CA ASN A 65 -11.89 3.13 4.51
C ASN A 65 -10.66 4.03 4.30
N LEU A 66 -10.89 5.20 3.71
CA LEU A 66 -9.89 6.26 3.61
C LEU A 66 -9.97 7.14 4.85
N SER A 67 -8.80 7.46 5.40
CA SER A 67 -8.64 8.45 6.46
C SER A 67 -7.51 9.40 6.14
N GLU A 68 -7.71 10.65 6.53
CA GLU A 68 -6.76 11.74 6.38
C GLU A 68 -6.43 12.28 7.77
N ALA A 69 -5.16 12.52 8.06
CA ALA A 69 -4.72 13.03 9.35
C ALA A 69 -3.80 14.24 9.15
N PRO A 70 -3.76 15.20 10.09
CA PRO A 70 -2.70 16.20 10.15
C PRO A 70 -1.41 15.55 10.68
N GLY A 71 -0.29 15.74 9.99
CA GLY A 71 1.02 15.16 10.34
C GLY A 71 1.75 14.53 9.15
N GLU A 72 2.80 13.77 9.45
CA GLU A 72 3.64 13.08 8.45
C GLU A 72 2.84 12.05 7.66
N THR A 73 2.04 11.21 8.32
CA THR A 73 1.08 10.33 7.64
C THR A 73 -0.09 11.15 7.13
N VAL A 74 -0.16 11.32 5.82
CA VAL A 74 -1.13 12.18 5.15
C VAL A 74 -2.37 11.42 4.66
N LEU A 75 -2.21 10.14 4.33
CA LEU A 75 -3.29 9.24 3.93
C LEU A 75 -3.12 7.89 4.62
N SER A 76 -4.23 7.27 4.97
CA SER A 76 -4.28 5.87 5.39
C SER A 76 -5.51 5.20 4.80
N TYR A 77 -5.29 4.05 4.16
CA TYR A 77 -6.33 3.14 3.69
C TYR A 77 -6.32 1.90 4.57
N ASN A 78 -7.50 1.50 5.04
CA ASN A 78 -7.68 0.24 5.76
C ASN A 78 -8.88 -0.50 5.19
N TYR A 79 -8.67 -1.76 4.84
CA TYR A 79 -9.71 -2.67 4.40
C TYR A 79 -9.57 -4.00 5.13
N SER A 80 -10.71 -4.56 5.54
CA SER A 80 -10.78 -5.91 6.04
C SER A 80 -12.05 -6.59 5.53
N ASN A 81 -11.94 -7.89 5.31
CA ASN A 81 -13.07 -8.74 4.97
C ASN A 81 -12.83 -10.15 5.52
N GLN A 82 -13.93 -10.86 5.78
CA GLN A 82 -13.89 -12.19 6.34
C GLN A 82 -15.09 -12.99 5.83
N GLY A 83 -14.82 -14.20 5.38
CA GLY A 83 -15.81 -15.20 5.02
C GLY A 83 -15.78 -16.35 6.03
N HIS A 84 -16.94 -16.91 6.32
CA HIS A 84 -17.08 -18.09 7.17
C HIS A 84 -18.16 -19.00 6.60
N ASP A 85 -17.87 -20.30 6.55
CA ASP A 85 -18.85 -21.33 6.22
C ASP A 85 -18.60 -22.61 7.04
N GLY A 86 -19.67 -23.37 7.25
CA GLY A 86 -19.74 -24.44 8.23
C GLY A 86 -20.57 -25.63 7.76
N ALA A 87 -20.05 -26.82 8.03
CA ALA A 87 -20.63 -28.10 7.70
C ALA A 87 -21.19 -28.79 8.96
N GLY A 88 -22.43 -29.28 8.86
CA GLY A 88 -23.12 -30.01 9.92
C GLY A 88 -23.95 -29.11 10.84
N ILE A 89 -24.44 -29.68 11.96
CA ILE A 89 -25.20 -28.91 12.94
C ILE A 89 -24.20 -28.17 13.84
N ASN A 90 -24.22 -26.84 13.81
CA ASN A 90 -23.26 -25.98 14.52
C ASN A 90 -21.80 -26.26 14.12
N ASP A 91 -21.56 -26.41 12.82
CA ASP A 91 -20.22 -26.58 12.21
C ASP A 91 -19.44 -27.79 12.74
N ASN A 92 -20.14 -28.75 13.31
CA ASN A 92 -19.55 -29.88 14.02
C ASN A 92 -18.84 -30.88 13.11
N MET A 93 -19.13 -30.87 11.81
CA MET A 93 -18.42 -31.69 10.83
C MET A 93 -17.20 -30.97 10.30
N GLY A 94 -17.31 -29.65 10.09
CA GLY A 94 -16.17 -28.79 9.85
C GLY A 94 -16.56 -27.32 9.65
N SER A 95 -15.58 -26.44 9.68
CA SER A 95 -15.72 -25.01 9.44
C SER A 95 -14.50 -24.47 8.72
N LEU A 96 -14.71 -23.48 7.88
CA LEU A 96 -13.66 -22.68 7.26
C LEU A 96 -13.96 -21.20 7.51
N THR A 97 -12.96 -20.49 7.98
CA THR A 97 -12.93 -19.04 8.06
C THR A 97 -11.74 -18.55 7.26
N VAL A 98 -11.95 -17.62 6.35
CA VAL A 98 -10.88 -16.95 5.61
C VAL A 98 -11.01 -15.46 5.84
N GLY A 99 -9.88 -14.81 6.13
CA GLY A 99 -9.82 -13.38 6.38
C GLY A 99 -8.78 -12.71 5.51
N THR A 100 -8.98 -11.42 5.28
CA THR A 100 -8.06 -10.56 4.58
C THR A 100 -8.01 -9.20 5.26
N ASN A 101 -6.81 -8.66 5.39
CA ASN A 101 -6.55 -7.32 5.90
C ASN A 101 -5.56 -6.63 4.98
N TYR A 102 -5.91 -5.42 4.57
CA TYR A 102 -5.06 -4.58 3.76
C TYR A 102 -4.93 -3.20 4.41
N ASN A 103 -3.70 -2.77 4.63
CA ASN A 103 -3.37 -1.46 5.15
C ASN A 103 -2.40 -0.75 4.21
N MET A 104 -2.67 0.51 3.88
CA MET A 104 -1.71 1.38 3.20
C MET A 104 -1.60 2.70 3.94
N THR A 105 -0.38 3.22 4.05
CA THR A 105 -0.12 4.58 4.52
C THR A 105 0.72 5.34 3.51
N VAL A 106 0.47 6.65 3.40
CA VAL A 106 1.30 7.59 2.64
C VAL A 106 1.85 8.61 3.62
N GLN A 107 3.17 8.79 3.62
CA GLN A 107 3.87 9.68 4.53
C GLN A 107 4.71 10.71 3.77
N PHE A 108 4.67 11.96 4.22
CA PHE A 108 5.56 13.04 3.77
C PHE A 108 6.59 13.31 4.86
N THR A 109 7.87 13.11 4.56
CA THR A 109 8.95 13.23 5.55
C THR A 109 10.24 13.75 4.93
N ASN A 110 11.12 14.32 5.76
CA ASN A 110 12.46 14.73 5.35
C ASN A 110 13.55 13.72 5.79
N ALA A 111 13.20 12.43 5.88
CA ALA A 111 14.13 11.38 6.27
C ALA A 111 15.44 11.45 5.47
N SER A 112 16.57 11.26 6.16
CA SER A 112 17.91 11.32 5.54
C SER A 112 18.26 12.68 4.91
N GLY A 113 17.57 13.76 5.28
CA GLY A 113 17.84 15.13 4.81
C GLY A 113 17.27 15.47 3.44
N ALA A 114 16.46 14.57 2.84
CA ALA A 114 15.79 14.77 1.56
C ALA A 114 14.28 14.66 1.71
N ALA A 115 13.52 15.37 0.87
CA ALA A 115 12.07 15.19 0.80
C ALA A 115 11.73 13.78 0.29
N ASN A 116 11.05 12.99 1.10
CA ASN A 116 10.61 11.65 0.76
C ASN A 116 9.10 11.53 0.90
N VAL A 117 8.49 10.85 -0.07
CA VAL A 117 7.16 10.27 0.09
C VAL A 117 7.32 8.78 0.30
N ILE A 118 6.83 8.26 1.41
CA ILE A 118 6.92 6.83 1.75
C ILE A 118 5.52 6.24 1.67
N ILE A 119 5.34 5.24 0.83
CA ILE A 119 4.10 4.47 0.71
C ILE A 119 4.37 3.07 1.26
N THR A 120 3.73 2.74 2.37
CA THR A 120 3.81 1.40 2.96
C THR A 120 2.50 0.68 2.76
N GLN A 121 2.56 -0.52 2.19
CA GLN A 121 1.43 -1.39 1.90
C GLN A 121 1.63 -2.71 2.64
N HIS A 122 0.60 -3.21 3.32
CA HIS A 122 0.65 -4.48 4.04
C HIS A 122 -0.62 -5.27 3.76
N LEU A 123 -0.45 -6.47 3.21
CA LEU A 123 -1.53 -7.41 2.90
C LEU A 123 -1.34 -8.68 3.71
N VAL A 124 -2.39 -9.09 4.42
CA VAL A 124 -2.48 -10.37 5.10
C VAL A 124 -3.72 -11.12 4.60
N ILE A 125 -3.55 -12.36 4.16
CA ILE A 125 -4.64 -13.31 3.94
C ILE A 125 -4.40 -14.47 4.90
N ASN A 126 -5.40 -14.77 5.72
CA ASN A 126 -5.34 -15.79 6.75
C ASN A 126 -6.51 -16.77 6.64
N TYR A 127 -6.33 -17.94 7.25
CA TYR A 127 -7.38 -18.92 7.37
C TYR A 127 -7.39 -19.54 8.77
N ASP A 128 -8.57 -20.02 9.16
CA ASP A 128 -8.82 -20.89 10.29
C ASP A 128 -9.77 -21.99 9.81
N THR A 129 -9.39 -23.23 10.04
CA THR A 129 -10.15 -24.40 9.63
C THR A 129 -10.33 -25.35 10.79
N ARG A 130 -11.44 -26.07 10.76
CA ARG A 130 -11.69 -27.19 11.63
C ARG A 130 -12.39 -28.29 10.86
N MET A 131 -11.96 -29.53 11.01
CA MET A 131 -12.75 -30.69 10.62
C MET A 131 -12.75 -31.69 11.77
N ARG A 132 -13.93 -31.90 12.35
CA ARG A 132 -14.12 -32.70 13.57
C ARG A 132 -13.25 -32.19 14.73
N GLU A 133 -12.16 -32.90 15.03
CA GLU A 133 -11.22 -32.62 16.12
C GLU A 133 -9.87 -32.04 15.63
N ILE A 134 -9.69 -31.91 14.32
CA ILE A 134 -8.47 -31.37 13.74
C ILE A 134 -8.72 -29.89 13.41
N GLU A 135 -7.87 -29.03 13.96
CA GLU A 135 -7.88 -27.59 13.72
C GLU A 135 -6.56 -27.18 13.05
N SER A 136 -6.61 -26.17 12.19
CA SER A 136 -5.42 -25.60 11.58
C SER A 136 -5.68 -24.15 11.17
N SER A 137 -4.69 -23.30 11.36
CA SER A 137 -4.72 -21.89 10.96
C SER A 137 -3.37 -21.44 10.41
N GLY A 138 -3.36 -20.34 9.67
CA GLY A 138 -2.13 -19.78 9.14
C GLY A 138 -2.36 -18.51 8.32
N ASN A 139 -1.24 -17.85 8.00
CA ASN A 139 -1.18 -16.67 7.14
C ASN A 139 -0.42 -17.01 5.84
N PRO A 140 -1.07 -17.65 4.85
CA PRO A 140 -0.43 -17.99 3.59
C PRO A 140 0.00 -16.77 2.77
N VAL A 141 -0.52 -15.58 3.08
CA VAL A 141 -0.02 -14.31 2.58
C VAL A 141 0.16 -13.37 3.76
N ASP A 142 1.38 -12.91 3.98
CA ASP A 142 1.72 -11.79 4.87
C ASP A 142 2.88 -11.03 4.22
N LYS A 143 2.54 -10.04 3.41
CA LYS A 143 3.49 -9.34 2.55
C LYS A 143 3.41 -7.84 2.76
N THR A 144 4.57 -7.20 2.86
CA THR A 144 4.70 -5.76 2.97
C THR A 144 5.52 -5.21 1.82
N ILE A 145 5.05 -4.13 1.21
CA ILE A 145 5.78 -3.37 0.17
C ILE A 145 5.97 -1.95 0.69
N VAL A 146 7.20 -1.45 0.63
CA VAL A 146 7.56 -0.07 0.99
C VAL A 146 8.19 0.59 -0.22
N ASP A 147 7.48 1.56 -0.78
CA ASP A 147 7.97 2.42 -1.86
C ASP A 147 8.44 3.76 -1.25
N THR A 148 9.72 4.09 -1.43
CA THR A 148 10.29 5.38 -1.02
C THR A 148 10.58 6.23 -2.23
N TYR A 149 9.86 7.33 -2.39
CA TYR A 149 10.04 8.31 -3.45
C TYR A 149 10.87 9.48 -2.93
N THR A 150 12.13 9.54 -3.32
CA THR A 150 12.98 10.69 -3.01
C THR A 150 12.76 11.78 -4.06
N LEU A 151 12.21 12.91 -3.62
CA LEU A 151 11.86 14.04 -4.48
C LEU A 151 13.10 14.89 -4.77
N THR A 152 13.24 15.28 -6.02
CA THR A 152 14.31 16.15 -6.52
C THR A 152 13.74 17.23 -7.42
N VAL A 153 14.36 18.40 -7.49
CA VAL A 153 14.04 19.44 -8.47
C VAL A 153 15.27 19.71 -9.31
N ASP A 154 15.07 19.88 -10.62
CA ASP A 154 16.14 20.33 -11.51
C ASP A 154 16.26 21.87 -11.53
N GLU A 155 17.30 22.38 -12.19
CA GLU A 155 17.53 23.83 -12.32
C GLU A 155 16.38 24.58 -13.00
N SER A 156 15.52 23.86 -13.74
CA SER A 156 14.35 24.39 -14.46
C SER A 156 13.07 24.38 -13.63
N GLY A 157 13.08 23.83 -12.41
CA GLY A 157 11.91 23.75 -11.55
C GLY A 157 11.02 22.54 -11.79
N ILE A 158 11.51 21.55 -12.53
CA ILE A 158 10.77 20.31 -12.78
C ILE A 158 10.96 19.38 -11.58
N LEU A 159 9.85 19.05 -10.92
CA LEU A 159 9.84 18.07 -9.83
C LEU A 159 9.93 16.66 -10.42
N SER A 160 10.92 15.90 -9.95
CA SER A 160 11.13 14.49 -10.29
C SER A 160 11.23 13.67 -9.01
N ALA A 161 11.11 12.34 -9.14
CA ALA A 161 11.28 11.44 -8.03
C ALA A 161 12.06 10.19 -8.44
N VAL A 162 12.94 9.73 -7.55
CA VAL A 162 13.58 8.42 -7.65
C VAL A 162 12.86 7.49 -6.68
N VAL A 163 12.39 6.35 -7.19
CA VAL A 163 11.70 5.34 -6.37
C VAL A 163 12.66 4.23 -5.98
N ASN A 164 12.64 3.86 -4.70
CA ASN A 164 13.25 2.66 -4.18
C ASN A 164 12.16 1.79 -3.53
N THR A 165 12.02 0.56 -4.01
CA THR A 165 11.00 -0.39 -3.54
C THR A 165 11.67 -1.50 -2.74
N MET A 166 11.13 -1.77 -1.56
CA MET A 166 11.50 -2.94 -0.75
C MET A 166 10.25 -3.78 -0.47
N SER A 167 10.41 -5.10 -0.49
CA SER A 167 9.35 -6.03 -0.11
C SER A 167 9.82 -7.00 0.96
N THR A 168 8.97 -7.29 1.94
CA THR A 168 9.18 -8.34 2.93
C THR A 168 8.04 -9.35 2.87
N ASP A 169 8.36 -10.63 3.01
CA ASP A 169 7.40 -11.72 3.03
C ASP A 169 7.55 -12.49 4.34
N ASN A 170 6.51 -12.43 5.18
CA ASN A 170 6.39 -13.14 6.46
C ASN A 170 5.34 -14.26 6.38
N SER A 171 4.94 -14.66 5.18
CA SER A 171 3.92 -15.69 4.98
C SER A 171 4.33 -17.01 5.64
N THR A 172 3.38 -17.64 6.31
CA THR A 172 3.57 -18.95 6.93
C THR A 172 3.07 -20.04 6.00
N ALA A 173 3.89 -21.05 5.73
CA ALA A 173 3.42 -22.24 5.04
C ALA A 173 2.35 -22.97 5.88
N PRO A 174 1.32 -23.56 5.25
CA PRO A 174 0.41 -24.46 5.96
C PRO A 174 1.17 -25.65 6.55
N GLU A 175 0.76 -26.14 7.71
CA GLU A 175 1.35 -27.34 8.30
C GLU A 175 1.27 -28.54 7.34
N GLU A 176 2.27 -29.43 7.34
CA GLU A 176 2.30 -30.59 6.43
C GLU A 176 1.05 -31.49 6.56
N GLY A 177 0.47 -31.57 7.77
CA GLY A 177 -0.80 -32.29 8.01
C GLY A 177 -2.01 -31.61 7.36
N PHE A 178 -2.01 -30.29 7.29
CA PHE A 178 -3.03 -29.50 6.60
C PHE A 178 -2.92 -29.64 5.08
N GLN A 179 -1.69 -29.60 4.53
CA GLN A 179 -1.47 -29.84 3.10
C GLN A 179 -1.98 -31.22 2.69
N ASN A 180 -1.60 -32.29 3.39
CA ASN A 180 -2.06 -33.65 3.07
C ASN A 180 -3.58 -33.84 3.18
N PHE A 181 -4.22 -33.10 4.07
CA PHE A 181 -5.67 -33.11 4.25
C PHE A 181 -6.42 -32.40 3.11
N PHE A 182 -5.83 -31.33 2.56
CA PHE A 182 -6.35 -30.56 1.42
C PHE A 182 -5.69 -30.89 0.06
N MET A 183 -4.78 -31.86 -0.03
CA MET A 183 -4.14 -32.34 -1.27
C MET A 183 -5.08 -33.18 -2.16
N GLY A 184 -6.34 -33.39 -1.74
CA GLY A 184 -7.43 -33.75 -2.66
C GLY A 184 -8.05 -32.54 -3.38
N SER A 185 -7.68 -31.32 -2.96
CA SER A 185 -8.16 -30.02 -3.41
C SER A 185 -6.98 -29.07 -3.65
N ASP A 186 -6.05 -29.46 -4.53
CA ASP A 186 -4.83 -28.72 -4.91
C ASP A 186 -5.05 -27.22 -5.26
N GLY A 187 -6.29 -26.76 -5.39
CA GLY A 187 -6.66 -25.36 -5.63
C GLY A 187 -6.71 -24.44 -4.41
N PHE A 188 -6.91 -24.92 -3.17
CA PHE A 188 -7.19 -24.02 -2.03
C PHE A 188 -5.99 -23.12 -1.66
N ILE A 189 -4.84 -23.71 -1.36
CA ILE A 189 -3.62 -22.95 -1.03
C ILE A 189 -3.15 -22.13 -2.24
N GLY A 190 -3.27 -22.69 -3.45
CA GLY A 190 -2.96 -21.96 -4.69
C GLY A 190 -3.83 -20.72 -4.88
N ALA A 191 -5.13 -20.80 -4.56
CA ALA A 191 -6.03 -19.64 -4.60
C ALA A 191 -5.61 -18.57 -3.59
N LEU A 192 -5.30 -18.95 -2.34
CA LEU A 192 -4.80 -18.03 -1.31
C LEU A 192 -3.51 -17.34 -1.72
N GLN A 193 -2.55 -18.10 -2.26
CA GLN A 193 -1.26 -17.56 -2.70
C GLN A 193 -1.37 -16.70 -3.96
N SER A 194 -2.32 -16.99 -4.87
CA SER A 194 -2.52 -16.21 -6.10
C SER A 194 -2.88 -14.75 -5.85
N GLY A 195 -3.60 -14.46 -4.74
CA GLY A 195 -3.86 -13.09 -4.29
C GLY A 195 -2.57 -12.38 -3.85
N GLY A 196 -1.70 -13.09 -3.13
CA GLY A 196 -0.39 -12.58 -2.72
C GLY A 196 0.59 -12.39 -3.87
N ASP A 197 0.53 -13.20 -4.92
CA ASP A 197 1.34 -13.04 -6.13
C ASP A 197 0.83 -11.89 -6.99
N SER A 198 -0.50 -11.72 -7.08
CA SER A 198 -1.11 -10.55 -7.72
C SER A 198 -0.67 -9.25 -7.04
N PHE A 199 -0.64 -9.22 -5.71
CA PHE A 199 -0.16 -8.08 -4.92
C PHE A 199 1.32 -7.75 -5.15
N LEU A 200 2.20 -8.76 -5.27
CA LEU A 200 3.61 -8.51 -5.61
C LEU A 200 3.81 -8.13 -7.07
N SER A 201 3.00 -8.67 -7.99
CA SER A 201 3.08 -8.34 -9.42
C SER A 201 2.72 -6.88 -9.71
N THR A 202 1.94 -6.26 -8.83
CA THR A 202 1.68 -4.82 -8.84
C THR A 202 2.77 -4.00 -8.14
N GLY A 203 3.88 -4.64 -7.73
CA GLY A 203 4.94 -4.19 -6.81
C GLY A 203 5.82 -3.02 -7.26
N GLY A 204 5.19 -1.96 -7.72
CA GLY A 204 5.78 -0.66 -7.90
C GLY A 204 4.65 0.24 -8.35
N LEU A 205 4.03 0.94 -7.40
CA LEU A 205 3.13 2.02 -7.76
C LEU A 205 3.93 2.96 -8.66
N ASN A 206 3.56 3.11 -9.93
CA ASN A 206 4.20 4.09 -10.79
C ASN A 206 3.38 5.36 -10.71
N ILE A 207 3.54 6.11 -9.61
CA ILE A 207 2.84 7.38 -9.41
C ILE A 207 3.60 8.43 -10.22
N PRO A 208 3.06 8.92 -11.35
CA PRO A 208 3.79 9.84 -12.21
C PRO A 208 3.83 11.22 -11.55
N LEU A 209 4.88 11.48 -10.77
CA LEU A 209 5.12 12.80 -10.16
C LEU A 209 5.60 13.84 -11.20
N SER A 210 6.21 13.38 -12.30
CA SER A 210 6.85 14.20 -13.32
C SER A 210 5.90 15.05 -14.18
N ASN A 211 4.61 14.69 -14.26
CA ASN A 211 3.74 15.23 -15.32
C ASN A 211 2.80 16.36 -14.87
N LYS A 212 2.82 16.77 -13.59
CA LYS A 212 1.80 17.71 -13.08
C LYS A 212 2.29 18.86 -12.19
N ALA A 213 3.50 18.81 -11.64
CA ALA A 213 4.03 19.88 -10.79
C ALA A 213 5.22 20.59 -11.45
N ILE A 214 4.94 21.67 -12.20
CA ILE A 214 5.97 22.59 -12.69
C ILE A 214 6.00 23.78 -11.74
N TYR A 215 7.13 23.97 -11.05
CA TYR A 215 7.39 25.23 -10.37
C TYR A 215 7.83 26.26 -11.42
N SER A 216 6.98 27.25 -11.72
CA SER A 216 7.30 28.27 -12.74
C SER A 216 7.39 29.66 -12.11
N PHE A 217 8.56 30.29 -12.22
CA PHE A 217 8.75 31.70 -11.89
C PHE A 217 8.47 32.58 -13.11
N PRO A 218 7.57 33.57 -13.02
CA PRO A 218 7.43 34.58 -14.05
C PRO A 218 8.45 35.71 -13.85
N SER A 219 9.76 35.46 -13.97
CA SER A 219 10.75 36.50 -14.31
C SER A 219 12.13 35.91 -14.63
N GLY A 220 12.88 36.59 -15.49
CA GLY A 220 13.96 36.02 -16.32
C GLY A 220 15.20 35.50 -15.59
N GLN A 221 15.72 34.37 -16.11
CA GLN A 221 17.11 33.86 -16.16
C GLN A 221 18.08 33.96 -14.95
N THR A 222 17.72 34.51 -13.80
CA THR A 222 18.68 34.73 -12.69
C THR A 222 18.40 33.90 -11.45
N SER A 223 17.58 32.87 -11.54
CA SER A 223 17.15 32.08 -10.37
C SER A 223 17.06 30.61 -10.72
N THR A 224 17.80 29.78 -10.00
CA THR A 224 17.86 28.32 -10.16
C THR A 224 17.27 27.64 -8.92
N PHE A 225 16.55 26.55 -9.11
CA PHE A 225 16.11 25.75 -7.96
C PHE A 225 17.28 24.97 -7.39
N SER A 226 17.40 24.98 -6.05
CA SER A 226 18.55 24.40 -5.34
C SER A 226 18.20 23.18 -4.50
N SER A 227 16.97 23.08 -4.00
CA SER A 227 16.55 21.99 -3.12
C SER A 227 15.02 21.91 -2.97
N VAL A 228 14.54 20.74 -2.59
CA VAL A 228 13.14 20.49 -2.19
C VAL A 228 13.12 19.85 -0.81
N ARG A 229 12.21 20.32 0.05
CA ARG A 229 12.00 19.81 1.41
C ARG A 229 10.54 19.98 1.83
N PHE A 230 10.05 19.13 2.72
CA PHE A 230 8.79 19.40 3.42
C PHE A 230 8.99 20.45 4.51
N SER A 231 8.04 21.35 4.68
CA SER A 231 7.99 22.31 5.80
C SER A 231 7.50 21.65 7.09
N ASP A 232 7.50 22.38 8.21
CA ASP A 232 6.91 21.92 9.47
C ASP A 232 5.39 21.66 9.35
N ASN A 233 4.74 22.30 8.38
CA ASN A 233 3.33 22.06 8.02
C ASN A 233 3.18 21.00 6.91
N GLN A 234 4.25 20.26 6.60
CA GLN A 234 4.33 19.25 5.54
C GLN A 234 3.98 19.76 4.13
N ASP A 235 4.10 21.07 3.89
CA ASP A 235 4.04 21.61 2.53
C ASP A 235 5.36 21.35 1.80
N LEU A 236 5.31 21.08 0.50
CA LEU A 236 6.51 20.83 -0.29
C LEU A 236 7.12 22.16 -0.77
N VAL A 237 8.27 22.52 -0.20
CA VAL A 237 8.97 23.78 -0.44
C VAL A 237 10.17 23.55 -1.35
N ALA A 238 10.21 24.27 -2.47
CA ALA A 238 11.36 24.37 -3.36
C ALA A 238 12.10 25.70 -3.12
N SER A 239 13.39 25.62 -2.79
CA SER A 239 14.25 26.79 -2.55
C SER A 239 14.92 27.25 -3.84
N VAL A 240 15.06 28.57 -3.97
CA VAL A 240 15.62 29.22 -5.16
C VAL A 240 16.87 30.02 -4.79
N ALA A 241 17.91 29.88 -5.60
CA ALA A 241 19.20 30.55 -5.46
C ALA A 241 19.59 31.28 -6.75
#